data_AF-A0A4W5L794-F1
#
_entry.id   AF-A0A4W5L794-F1
#
_cell.length_a   1.000
_cell.length_b   1.000
_cell.length_c   1.000
_cell.angle_alpha   90.00
_cell.angle_beta   90.00
_cell.angle_gamma   90.00
#
_symmetry.space_group_name_H-M   'P 1'
#
loop_
_entity.id
_entity.type
_entity.pdbx_description
1 polymer ?
#
loop_
_entity_poly.entity_id
_entity_poly.type
_entity_poly.pdbx_seq_one_letter_code
_entity_poly.pdbx_strand_id
1 'polypeptide(L)'
;MVFSRGGLTKQGSVKSGDLTEIQLQITPDMTPSFRLIGYCYDQKGDIIADSVWVDVKDVCEGTVEVKSKDEYLPGNTAKLKIDLNGQKAKVALLAVDKAIYALNAHNKLTPKQVFSSMQSYDLGCSYGGGSDTASVLNDAGLSFISNSHVLSMMRKGFNCESGFRRQRRSLNLQDQMMFIKSNYSDAKLQECCSHGFSLIPMLRTCQQRAERVARANKDHVCVKAFLDCCIAGEKLREKKKRDDAQRGHGRTASATDIEDFFDTTNQQIRRSFPPSFAFSVVDINGKGR
;
A
#
# COMPACT_ATOMS: atom_id res chain seq x y z
N MET A 1 -15.21 -20.56 -12.55
CA MET A 1 -13.76 -20.48 -12.85
C MET A 1 -13.10 -19.55 -11.85
N VAL A 2 -11.87 -19.83 -11.45
CA VAL A 2 -11.07 -19.02 -10.52
C VAL A 2 -9.81 -18.58 -11.25
N PHE A 3 -9.60 -17.26 -11.34
CA PHE A 3 -8.43 -16.65 -11.95
C PHE A 3 -7.61 -15.91 -10.90
N SER A 4 -6.29 -16.08 -10.90
CA SER A 4 -5.38 -15.30 -10.07
C SER A 4 -4.15 -14.91 -10.88
N ARG A 5 -3.69 -13.66 -10.72
CA ARG A 5 -2.52 -13.11 -11.44
C ARG A 5 -2.62 -13.29 -12.97
N GLY A 6 -3.83 -13.13 -13.51
CA GLY A 6 -4.12 -13.30 -14.95
C GLY A 6 -4.15 -14.74 -15.46
N GLY A 7 -3.92 -15.75 -14.60
CA GLY A 7 -3.96 -17.17 -14.95
C GLY A 7 -5.19 -17.89 -14.40
N LEU A 8 -5.67 -18.91 -15.12
CA LEU A 8 -6.72 -19.81 -14.64
C LEU A 8 -6.15 -20.77 -13.60
N THR A 9 -6.60 -20.65 -12.35
CA THR A 9 -6.15 -21.48 -11.23
C THR A 9 -7.04 -22.70 -11.02
N LYS A 10 -8.36 -22.53 -11.11
CA LYS A 10 -9.32 -23.61 -10.90
C LYS A 10 -10.54 -23.48 -11.81
N GLN A 11 -11.04 -24.59 -12.32
CA GLN A 11 -12.28 -24.66 -13.09
C GLN A 11 -13.17 -25.80 -12.60
N GLY A 12 -14.46 -25.69 -12.85
CA GLY A 12 -15.46 -26.67 -12.48
C GLY A 12 -16.86 -26.23 -12.89
N SER A 13 -17.79 -27.16 -12.89
CA SER A 13 -19.21 -26.93 -13.16
C SER A 13 -20.04 -27.56 -12.06
N VAL A 14 -21.20 -26.97 -11.79
CA VAL A 14 -22.17 -27.48 -10.82
C VAL A 14 -23.53 -27.51 -11.52
N LYS A 15 -24.38 -28.49 -11.15
CA LYS A 15 -25.74 -28.55 -11.68
C LYS A 15 -26.53 -27.33 -11.19
N SER A 16 -27.25 -26.69 -12.11
CA SER A 16 -28.09 -25.55 -11.80
C SER A 16 -29.31 -25.99 -10.97
N GLY A 17 -29.60 -25.26 -9.90
CA GLY A 17 -30.83 -25.32 -9.11
C GLY A 17 -31.19 -23.93 -8.58
N ASP A 18 -32.28 -23.80 -7.82
CA ASP A 18 -32.76 -22.49 -7.33
C ASP A 18 -31.73 -21.76 -6.46
N LEU A 19 -30.97 -22.51 -5.66
CA LEU A 19 -29.79 -22.03 -4.94
C LEU A 19 -28.69 -23.09 -5.11
N THR A 20 -27.53 -22.67 -5.61
CA THR A 20 -26.37 -23.53 -5.76
C THR A 20 -25.22 -22.97 -4.95
N GLU A 21 -24.78 -23.72 -3.94
CA GLU A 21 -23.65 -23.33 -3.11
C GLU A 21 -22.37 -24.03 -3.56
N ILE A 22 -21.26 -23.29 -3.58
CA ILE A 22 -19.94 -23.81 -3.97
C ILE A 22 -18.97 -23.53 -2.83
N GLN A 23 -18.38 -24.60 -2.27
CA GLN A 23 -17.30 -24.48 -1.32
C GLN A 23 -15.97 -24.35 -2.05
N LEU A 24 -15.35 -23.16 -1.95
CA LEU A 24 -14.02 -22.89 -2.49
C LEU A 24 -13.00 -22.83 -1.34
N GLN A 25 -12.10 -23.81 -1.31
CA GLN A 25 -10.93 -23.77 -0.43
C GLN A 25 -9.92 -22.77 -0.98
N ILE A 26 -9.57 -21.77 -0.17
CA ILE A 26 -8.59 -20.73 -0.52
C ILE A 26 -7.19 -21.31 -0.34
N THR A 27 -6.36 -21.21 -1.39
CA THR A 27 -5.00 -21.73 -1.45
C THR A 27 -3.97 -20.61 -1.68
N PRO A 28 -2.68 -20.79 -1.33
CA PRO A 28 -1.65 -19.74 -1.45
C PRO A 28 -1.41 -19.22 -2.87
N ASP A 29 -1.74 -20.00 -3.90
CA ASP A 29 -1.68 -19.61 -5.31
C ASP A 29 -2.75 -18.58 -5.71
N MET A 30 -3.74 -18.34 -4.85
CA MET A 30 -4.76 -17.29 -5.00
C MET A 30 -4.34 -15.94 -4.41
N THR A 31 -3.17 -15.86 -3.77
CA THR A 31 -2.59 -14.62 -3.22
C THR A 31 -1.93 -13.77 -4.33
N PRO A 32 -2.07 -12.43 -4.33
CA PRO A 32 -2.74 -11.59 -3.31
C PRO A 32 -4.26 -11.52 -3.45
N SER A 33 -4.78 -11.75 -4.66
CA SER A 33 -6.21 -11.73 -4.93
C SER A 33 -6.57 -12.68 -6.05
N PHE A 34 -7.84 -13.09 -6.10
CA PHE A 34 -8.38 -13.88 -7.21
C PHE A 34 -9.75 -13.36 -7.64
N ARG A 35 -10.16 -13.76 -8.85
CA ARG A 35 -11.46 -13.51 -9.44
C ARG A 35 -12.22 -14.83 -9.56
N LEU A 36 -13.40 -14.89 -8.97
CA LEU A 36 -14.34 -15.97 -9.18
C LEU A 36 -15.34 -15.54 -10.24
N ILE A 37 -15.42 -16.31 -11.32
CA ILE A 37 -16.28 -16.03 -12.47
C ILE A 37 -17.24 -17.20 -12.63
N GLY A 38 -18.53 -16.91 -12.55
CA GLY A 38 -19.61 -17.86 -12.78
C GLY A 38 -20.31 -17.53 -14.09
N TYR A 39 -20.68 -18.55 -14.85
CA TYR A 39 -21.54 -18.36 -16.02
C TYR A 39 -22.44 -19.57 -16.24
N CYS A 40 -23.60 -19.33 -16.85
CA CYS A 40 -24.53 -20.35 -17.30
C CYS A 40 -25.08 -20.00 -18.69
N TYR A 41 -25.74 -20.96 -19.33
CA TYR A 41 -26.45 -20.76 -20.58
C TYR A 41 -27.94 -20.72 -20.29
N ASP A 42 -28.64 -19.77 -20.91
CA ASP A 42 -30.09 -19.74 -20.90
C ASP A 42 -30.70 -20.75 -21.90
N GLN A 43 -32.04 -20.79 -21.98
CA GLN A 43 -32.74 -21.70 -22.90
C GLN A 43 -32.51 -21.38 -24.39
N LYS A 44 -32.07 -20.16 -24.71
CA LYS A 44 -31.77 -19.69 -26.07
C LYS A 44 -30.29 -19.90 -26.44
N GLY A 45 -29.47 -20.34 -25.49
CA GLY A 45 -28.02 -20.51 -25.65
C GLY A 45 -27.22 -19.23 -25.42
N ASP A 46 -27.85 -18.17 -24.90
CA ASP A 46 -27.17 -16.95 -24.48
C ASP A 46 -26.44 -17.16 -23.15
N ILE A 47 -25.28 -16.51 -23.01
CA ILE A 47 -24.45 -16.63 -21.82
C ILE A 47 -24.90 -15.58 -20.80
N ILE A 48 -25.13 -16.02 -19.57
CA ILE A 48 -25.32 -15.15 -18.41
C ILE A 48 -24.10 -15.35 -17.52
N ALA A 49 -23.40 -14.27 -17.18
CA ALA A 49 -22.20 -14.33 -16.35
C ALA A 49 -22.22 -13.29 -15.23
N ASP A 50 -21.54 -13.62 -14.14
CA ASP A 50 -21.19 -12.66 -13.10
C ASP A 50 -19.78 -12.95 -12.59
N SER A 51 -19.14 -11.95 -11.98
CA SER A 51 -17.82 -12.10 -11.40
C SER A 51 -17.70 -11.38 -10.07
N VAL A 52 -16.80 -11.88 -9.22
CA VAL A 52 -16.42 -11.24 -7.98
C VAL A 52 -14.90 -11.28 -7.83
N TRP A 53 -14.33 -10.14 -7.44
CA TRP A 53 -12.94 -10.03 -7.02
C TRP A 53 -12.84 -10.23 -5.51
N VAL A 54 -11.90 -11.07 -5.09
CA VAL A 54 -11.69 -11.43 -3.68
C VAL A 54 -10.26 -11.10 -3.29
N ASP A 55 -10.13 -10.20 -2.32
CA ASP A 55 -8.87 -9.89 -1.66
C ASP A 55 -8.52 -11.00 -0.68
N VAL A 56 -7.35 -11.60 -0.82
CA VAL A 56 -6.85 -12.63 0.08
C VAL A 56 -5.76 -12.03 0.95
N LYS A 57 -5.59 -12.58 2.15
CA LYS A 57 -4.49 -12.13 3.01
C LYS A 57 -3.14 -12.35 2.31
N ASP A 58 -2.36 -11.27 2.22
CA ASP A 58 -0.99 -11.23 1.73
C ASP A 58 -0.05 -12.09 2.60
N VAL A 59 0.01 -13.38 2.30
CA VAL A 59 0.86 -14.36 3.00
C VAL A 59 1.66 -15.14 1.98
N CYS A 60 2.96 -15.27 2.22
CA CYS A 60 3.80 -16.15 1.42
C CYS A 60 3.44 -17.61 1.71
N GLU A 61 3.48 -18.47 0.68
CA GLU A 61 3.31 -19.93 0.85
C GLU A 61 4.31 -20.51 1.86
N GLY A 62 5.51 -19.94 1.89
CA GLY A 62 6.58 -20.26 2.82
C GLY A 62 6.79 -19.21 3.89
N THR A 63 7.34 -19.66 5.02
CA THR A 63 7.79 -18.77 6.10
C THR A 63 9.31 -18.83 6.17
N VAL A 64 9.94 -17.66 6.20
CA VAL A 64 11.40 -17.53 6.35
C VAL A 64 11.65 -16.77 7.63
N GLU A 65 12.21 -17.45 8.63
CA GLU A 65 12.60 -16.82 9.89
C GLU A 65 14.12 -16.77 9.99
N VAL A 66 14.66 -15.56 10.13
CA VAL A 66 16.09 -15.34 10.40
C VAL A 66 16.24 -14.95 11.86
N LYS A 67 16.92 -15.80 12.64
CA LYS A 67 17.17 -15.58 14.07
C LYS A 67 18.66 -15.41 14.33
N SER A 68 19.00 -14.40 15.11
CA SER A 68 20.29 -14.28 15.79
C SER A 68 20.10 -14.61 17.27
N LYS A 69 21.09 -15.24 17.90
CA LYS A 69 21.04 -15.55 19.34
C LYS A 69 21.78 -14.55 20.21
N ASP A 70 22.68 -13.75 19.64
CA ASP A 70 23.69 -13.04 20.42
C ASP A 70 23.79 -11.55 20.04
N GLU A 71 24.20 -10.73 21.02
CA GLU A 71 24.72 -9.39 20.76
C GLU A 71 26.14 -9.52 20.17
N TYR A 72 26.38 -8.84 19.06
CA TYR A 72 27.65 -8.94 18.35
C TYR A 72 28.50 -7.69 18.57
N LEU A 73 29.76 -7.91 18.94
CA LEU A 73 30.80 -6.88 18.89
C LEU A 73 31.38 -6.79 17.47
N PRO A 74 31.83 -5.60 17.04
CA PRO A 74 32.52 -5.44 15.77
C PRO A 74 33.70 -6.41 15.64
N GLY A 75 33.80 -7.10 14.51
CA GLY A 75 34.85 -8.09 14.23
C GLY A 75 34.50 -9.53 14.63
N ASN A 76 33.45 -9.76 15.40
CA ASN A 76 33.02 -11.12 15.76
C ASN A 76 32.26 -11.80 14.62
N THR A 77 32.40 -13.14 14.54
CA THR A 77 31.60 -13.95 13.62
C THR A 77 30.16 -14.08 14.11
N ALA A 78 29.21 -13.54 13.35
CA ALA A 78 27.79 -13.71 13.60
C ALA A 78 27.29 -15.05 13.05
N LYS A 79 26.43 -15.75 13.83
CA LYS A 79 25.81 -17.02 13.43
C LYS A 79 24.31 -16.80 13.25
N LEU A 80 23.85 -16.81 12.01
CA LEU A 80 22.44 -16.67 11.68
C LEU A 80 21.80 -18.05 11.60
N LYS A 81 20.64 -18.22 12.22
CA LYS A 81 19.82 -19.42 12.05
C LYS A 81 18.67 -19.08 11.12
N ILE A 82 18.56 -19.81 10.02
CA ILE A 82 17.49 -19.64 9.04
C ILE A 82 16.57 -20.86 9.12
N ASP A 83 15.30 -20.61 9.44
CA ASP A 83 14.26 -21.63 9.50
C ASP A 83 13.28 -21.43 8.34
N LEU A 84 13.08 -22.49 7.55
CA LEU A 84 12.12 -22.55 6.46
C LEU A 84 10.89 -23.40 6.82
N ASN A 85 10.71 -23.73 8.09
CA ASN A 85 9.60 -24.55 8.59
C ASN A 85 9.41 -25.87 7.79
N GLY A 86 10.52 -26.51 7.42
CA GLY A 86 10.53 -27.79 6.70
C GLY A 86 10.51 -27.66 5.17
N GLN A 87 10.37 -26.46 4.61
CA GLN A 87 10.41 -26.24 3.17
C GLN A 87 11.86 -26.24 2.62
N LYS A 88 11.98 -26.56 1.32
CA LYS A 88 13.24 -26.48 0.58
C LYS A 88 13.22 -25.24 -0.30
N ALA A 89 14.13 -24.29 -0.07
CA ALA A 89 14.20 -23.09 -0.86
C ALA A 89 15.62 -22.52 -0.95
N LYS A 90 15.84 -21.69 -1.96
CA LYS A 90 17.00 -20.82 -2.08
C LYS A 90 16.75 -19.54 -1.29
N VAL A 91 17.62 -19.24 -0.35
CA VAL A 91 17.57 -18.02 0.45
C VAL A 91 18.68 -17.08 -0.01
N ALA A 92 18.30 -15.93 -0.55
CA ALA A 92 19.21 -14.84 -0.85
C ALA A 92 19.38 -13.97 0.41
N LEU A 93 20.63 -13.79 0.83
CA LEU A 93 20.99 -12.95 1.97
C LEU A 93 21.55 -11.62 1.47
N LEU A 94 21.30 -10.57 2.27
CA LEU A 94 21.83 -9.24 2.06
C LEU A 94 21.92 -8.53 3.41
N ALA A 95 23.12 -8.11 3.79
CA ALA A 95 23.36 -7.27 4.95
C ALA A 95 23.44 -5.80 4.51
N VAL A 96 22.57 -4.96 5.07
CA VAL A 96 22.48 -3.53 4.77
C VAL A 96 22.58 -2.74 6.07
N ASP A 97 23.25 -1.60 6.01
CA ASP A 97 23.25 -0.64 7.10
C ASP A 97 21.83 -0.13 7.40
N LYS A 98 21.40 -0.26 8.66
CA LYS A 98 20.06 0.14 9.12
C LYS A 98 19.74 1.60 8.78
N ALA A 99 20.72 2.49 8.81
CA ALA A 99 20.49 3.92 8.57
C ALA A 99 20.14 4.24 7.10
N ILE A 100 20.45 3.35 6.16
CA ILE A 100 20.02 3.51 4.75
C ILE A 100 18.49 3.47 4.66
N TYR A 101 17.81 2.72 5.53
CA TYR A 101 16.35 2.67 5.55
C TYR A 101 15.68 3.98 6.00
N ALA A 102 16.44 4.92 6.59
CA ALA A 102 15.94 6.25 6.92
C ALA A 102 15.98 7.24 5.73
N LEU A 103 16.76 6.95 4.68
CA LEU A 103 17.04 7.86 3.54
C LEU A 103 15.97 7.92 2.44
N ASN A 104 14.70 7.83 2.79
CA ASN A 104 13.56 7.56 1.89
C ASN A 104 13.35 6.07 1.61
N ALA A 105 12.31 5.52 2.25
CA ALA A 105 11.93 4.12 2.24
C ALA A 105 11.42 3.57 0.87
N HIS A 106 11.48 4.36 -0.21
CA HIS A 106 10.91 3.97 -1.50
C HIS A 106 11.67 2.80 -2.18
N ASN A 107 12.96 2.63 -1.87
CA ASN A 107 13.79 1.58 -2.48
C ASN A 107 13.94 0.32 -1.61
N LYS A 108 13.19 0.20 -0.50
CA LYS A 108 13.21 -0.99 0.34
C LYS A 108 12.25 -2.04 -0.21
N LEU A 109 12.77 -3.20 -0.60
CA LEU A 109 11.94 -4.36 -0.90
C LEU A 109 11.14 -4.77 0.34
N THR A 110 9.81 -4.66 0.25
CA THR A 110 8.88 -5.08 1.30
C THR A 110 7.92 -6.13 0.76
N PRO A 111 7.34 -7.01 1.62
CA PRO A 111 6.30 -7.93 1.19
C PRO A 111 5.17 -7.22 0.43
N LYS A 112 4.77 -6.04 0.91
CA LYS A 112 3.74 -5.21 0.26
C LYS A 112 4.11 -4.81 -1.17
N GLN A 113 5.37 -4.45 -1.44
CA GLN A 113 5.81 -4.14 -2.80
C GLN A 113 5.78 -5.38 -3.70
N VAL A 114 6.17 -6.54 -3.17
CA VAL A 114 6.11 -7.82 -3.90
C VAL A 114 4.66 -8.15 -4.26
N PHE A 115 3.74 -8.13 -3.29
CA PHE A 115 2.32 -8.41 -3.53
C PHE A 115 1.68 -7.37 -4.45
N SER A 116 2.02 -6.08 -4.33
CA SER A 116 1.56 -5.05 -5.26
C SER A 116 2.04 -5.31 -6.70
N SER A 117 3.28 -5.82 -6.87
CA SER A 117 3.79 -6.22 -8.18
C SER A 117 3.16 -7.52 -8.68
N MET A 118 2.77 -8.44 -7.80
CA MET A 118 2.02 -9.64 -8.18
C MET A 118 0.60 -9.26 -8.63
N GLN A 119 -0.04 -8.29 -7.97
CA GLN A 119 -1.37 -7.82 -8.30
C GLN A 119 -1.44 -7.12 -9.66
N SER A 120 -0.34 -6.48 -10.12
CA SER A 120 -0.32 -5.87 -11.46
C SER A 120 -0.39 -6.86 -12.62
N TYR A 121 -0.29 -8.17 -12.35
CA TYR A 121 -0.55 -9.21 -13.35
C TYR A 121 -2.04 -9.55 -13.48
N ASP A 122 -2.91 -9.08 -12.58
CA ASP A 122 -4.35 -9.15 -12.80
C ASP A 122 -4.75 -8.22 -13.95
N LEU A 123 -5.37 -8.78 -14.99
CA LEU A 123 -5.79 -8.07 -16.19
C LEU A 123 -7.20 -7.45 -16.04
N GLY A 124 -7.91 -7.78 -14.96
CA GLY A 124 -9.25 -7.25 -14.72
C GLY A 124 -9.28 -5.80 -14.27
N CYS A 125 -10.35 -5.10 -14.63
CA CYS A 125 -10.55 -3.67 -14.41
C CYS A 125 -11.64 -3.34 -13.39
N SER A 126 -12.59 -4.24 -13.19
CA SER A 126 -13.69 -4.08 -12.22
C SER A 126 -13.47 -4.97 -10.99
N TYR A 127 -14.14 -4.68 -9.88
CA TYR A 127 -14.15 -5.55 -8.70
C TYR A 127 -15.26 -6.61 -8.74
N GLY A 128 -16.09 -6.62 -9.77
CA GLY A 128 -17.15 -7.61 -9.91
C GLY A 128 -17.88 -7.49 -11.25
N GLY A 129 -19.19 -7.74 -11.23
CA GLY A 129 -20.07 -7.77 -12.40
C GLY A 129 -20.03 -6.55 -13.32
N GLY A 130 -20.92 -6.57 -14.31
CA GLY A 130 -20.96 -5.60 -15.41
C GLY A 130 -22.39 -5.36 -15.87
N SER A 131 -22.55 -4.44 -16.82
CA SER A 131 -23.86 -4.11 -17.41
C SER A 131 -24.41 -5.24 -18.29
N ASP A 132 -23.53 -6.10 -18.80
CA ASP A 132 -23.84 -7.21 -19.69
C ASP A 132 -22.76 -8.32 -19.57
N THR A 133 -23.01 -9.47 -20.18
CA THR A 133 -22.08 -10.61 -20.13
C THR A 133 -20.71 -10.30 -20.72
N ALA A 134 -20.66 -9.46 -21.76
CA ALA A 134 -19.40 -9.07 -22.39
C ALA A 134 -18.54 -8.26 -21.42
N SER A 135 -19.10 -7.23 -20.80
CA SER A 135 -18.45 -6.39 -19.79
C SER A 135 -18.03 -7.20 -18.57
N VAL A 136 -18.84 -8.11 -18.05
CA VAL A 136 -18.45 -9.00 -16.94
C VAL A 136 -17.16 -9.76 -17.26
N LEU A 137 -17.10 -10.41 -18.43
CA LEU A 137 -15.96 -11.24 -18.80
C LEU A 137 -14.73 -10.39 -19.18
N ASN A 138 -14.92 -9.32 -19.95
CA ASN A 138 -13.84 -8.42 -20.36
C ASN A 138 -13.26 -7.65 -19.16
N ASP A 139 -14.09 -7.15 -18.24
CA ASP A 139 -13.65 -6.46 -17.02
C ASP A 139 -13.04 -7.40 -15.99
N ALA A 140 -13.31 -8.71 -16.07
CA ALA A 140 -12.58 -9.72 -15.34
C ALA A 140 -11.23 -10.09 -16.00
N GLY A 141 -10.89 -9.48 -17.14
CA GLY A 141 -9.64 -9.70 -17.86
C GLY A 141 -9.68 -10.88 -18.84
N LEU A 142 -10.87 -11.34 -19.25
CA LEU A 142 -11.06 -12.45 -20.18
C LEU A 142 -11.60 -11.99 -21.53
N SER A 143 -11.35 -12.80 -22.55
CA SER A 143 -12.06 -12.74 -23.81
C SER A 143 -12.62 -14.12 -24.13
N PHE A 144 -13.78 -14.16 -24.79
CA PHE A 144 -14.49 -15.41 -25.09
C PHE A 144 -14.99 -15.43 -26.53
N ILE A 145 -15.17 -16.64 -27.05
CA ILE A 145 -15.76 -16.89 -28.36
C ILE A 145 -16.94 -17.83 -28.13
N SER A 146 -18.12 -17.44 -28.60
CA SER A 146 -19.36 -18.20 -28.47
C SER A 146 -20.21 -18.08 -29.72
N ASN A 147 -21.17 -18.99 -29.87
CA ASN A 147 -22.19 -18.94 -30.92
C ASN A 147 -23.38 -18.05 -30.55
N SER A 148 -23.37 -17.43 -29.37
CA SER A 148 -24.41 -16.49 -28.94
C SER A 148 -24.29 -15.15 -29.66
N HIS A 149 -25.32 -14.31 -29.56
CA HIS A 149 -25.32 -12.98 -30.16
C HIS A 149 -24.37 -11.98 -29.48
N VAL A 150 -23.83 -12.35 -28.31
CA VAL A 150 -22.94 -11.50 -27.51
C VAL A 150 -21.49 -11.71 -27.96
N LEU A 151 -20.88 -10.64 -28.48
CA LEU A 151 -19.48 -10.63 -28.90
C LEU A 151 -18.57 -10.14 -27.78
N SER A 152 -17.45 -10.83 -27.56
CA SER A 152 -16.39 -10.36 -26.66
C SER A 152 -15.61 -9.21 -27.30
N MET A 153 -15.25 -8.20 -26.51
CA MET A 153 -14.37 -7.13 -26.94
C MET A 153 -12.93 -7.60 -26.75
N MET A 154 -12.23 -7.92 -27.85
CA MET A 154 -10.82 -8.26 -27.78
C MET A 154 -9.98 -7.03 -27.49
N ARG A 155 -9.50 -6.95 -26.25
CA ARG A 155 -8.69 -5.83 -25.76
C ARG A 155 -7.31 -5.84 -26.39
N LYS A 156 -6.86 -4.69 -26.91
CA LYS A 156 -5.54 -4.56 -27.58
C LYS A 156 -4.36 -4.36 -26.61
N GLY A 157 -4.60 -4.13 -25.32
CA GLY A 157 -3.55 -3.87 -24.33
C GLY A 157 -3.91 -4.32 -22.92
N PHE A 158 -2.95 -4.26 -22.01
CA PHE A 158 -3.11 -4.76 -20.62
C PHE A 158 -3.69 -3.73 -19.64
N ASN A 159 -3.72 -2.45 -20.03
CA ASN A 159 -4.13 -1.37 -19.14
C ASN A 159 -5.64 -1.15 -19.16
N CYS A 160 -6.20 -0.93 -17.98
CA CYS A 160 -7.55 -0.42 -17.79
C CYS A 160 -7.68 1.03 -18.23
N GLU A 161 -8.61 1.29 -19.17
CA GLU A 161 -9.13 2.65 -19.37
C GLU A 161 -9.70 3.10 -18.01
N SER A 162 -9.38 4.33 -17.61
CA SER A 162 -9.44 4.83 -16.24
C SER A 162 -10.87 4.99 -15.69
N GLY A 163 -11.65 3.91 -15.59
CA GLY A 163 -13.05 3.93 -15.19
C GLY A 163 -13.32 3.64 -13.72
N PHE A 164 -12.44 2.90 -13.03
CA PHE A 164 -12.76 2.40 -11.67
C PHE A 164 -11.70 2.67 -10.61
N ARG A 165 -10.81 3.65 -10.82
CA ARG A 165 -10.07 4.23 -9.69
C ARG A 165 -11.05 5.05 -8.86
N ARG A 166 -11.71 4.40 -7.89
CA ARG A 166 -12.33 5.10 -6.76
C ARG A 166 -11.26 6.04 -6.21
N GLN A 167 -11.38 7.35 -6.47
CA GLN A 167 -10.42 8.31 -5.96
C GLN A 167 -10.34 8.11 -4.45
N ARG A 168 -9.11 7.96 -3.96
CA ARG A 168 -8.85 7.82 -2.55
C ARG A 168 -9.36 9.10 -1.89
N ARG A 169 -10.47 9.01 -1.14
CA ARG A 169 -11.06 10.16 -0.43
C ARG A 169 -10.23 10.60 0.79
N SER A 170 -9.04 10.06 0.99
CA SER A 170 -8.17 10.45 2.11
C SER A 170 -7.44 11.71 1.72
N LEU A 171 -7.54 12.73 2.57
CA LEU A 171 -6.76 13.95 2.44
C LEU A 171 -5.27 13.59 2.55
N ASN A 172 -4.49 13.90 1.52
CA ASN A 172 -3.05 13.89 1.65
C ASN A 172 -2.63 15.17 2.39
N LEU A 173 -2.24 15.02 3.65
CA LEU A 173 -1.86 16.15 4.51
C LEU A 173 -0.63 16.88 3.96
N GLN A 174 0.34 16.15 3.41
CA GLN A 174 1.57 16.74 2.87
C GLN A 174 1.27 17.65 1.67
N ASP A 175 0.38 17.21 0.76
CA ASP A 175 -0.01 18.02 -0.41
C ASP A 175 -0.72 19.31 0.03
N GLN A 176 -1.60 19.24 1.04
CA GLN A 176 -2.29 20.42 1.57
C GLN A 176 -1.33 21.37 2.30
N MET A 177 -0.35 20.85 3.02
CA MET A 177 0.70 21.66 3.64
C MET A 177 1.57 22.35 2.59
N MET A 178 1.98 21.63 1.53
CA MET A 178 2.74 22.22 0.42
C MET A 178 1.91 23.30 -0.29
N PHE A 179 0.62 23.07 -0.49
CA PHE A 179 -0.29 24.06 -1.06
C PHE A 179 -0.36 25.33 -0.19
N ILE A 180 -0.55 25.21 1.13
CA ILE A 180 -0.58 26.37 2.03
C ILE A 180 0.78 27.08 2.05
N LYS A 181 1.89 26.33 2.05
CA LYS A 181 3.25 26.89 2.00
C LYS A 181 3.49 27.65 0.69
N SER A 182 2.93 27.19 -0.42
CA SER A 182 3.07 27.83 -1.73
C SER A 182 2.40 29.21 -1.83
N ASN A 183 1.50 29.57 -0.91
CA ASN A 183 0.93 30.92 -0.83
C ASN A 183 1.96 31.99 -0.45
N TYR A 184 3.13 31.59 0.06
CA TYR A 184 4.23 32.48 0.38
C TYR A 184 5.34 32.34 -0.68
N SER A 185 5.71 33.43 -1.33
CA SER A 185 6.75 33.46 -2.36
C SER A 185 8.17 33.35 -1.79
N ASP A 186 8.42 33.95 -0.63
CA ASP A 186 9.75 34.04 -0.04
C ASP A 186 10.13 32.76 0.71
N ALA A 187 11.34 32.25 0.47
CA ALA A 187 11.87 31.06 1.15
C ALA A 187 11.88 31.21 2.69
N LYS A 188 12.14 32.42 3.21
CA LYS A 188 12.09 32.71 4.65
C LYS A 188 10.68 32.63 5.23
N LEU A 189 9.67 33.12 4.50
CA LEU A 189 8.27 33.04 4.94
C LEU A 189 7.72 31.62 4.84
N GLN A 190 8.13 30.89 3.81
CA GLN A 190 7.87 29.47 3.67
C GLN A 190 8.44 28.66 4.83
N GLU A 191 9.64 29.00 5.31
CA GLU A 191 10.26 28.39 6.50
C GLU A 191 9.48 28.72 7.78
N CYS A 192 9.08 29.98 7.97
CA CYS A 192 8.22 30.40 9.08
C CYS A 192 6.88 29.66 9.09
N CYS A 193 6.27 29.47 7.93
CA CYS A 193 5.05 28.68 7.76
C CYS A 193 5.27 27.20 8.12
N SER A 194 6.38 26.58 7.69
CA SER A 194 6.70 25.20 8.08
C SER A 194 6.87 25.02 9.59
N HIS A 195 7.50 25.97 10.28
CA HIS A 195 7.59 25.96 11.75
C HIS A 195 6.21 26.12 12.43
N GLY A 196 5.28 26.83 11.78
CA GLY A 196 3.89 26.92 12.24
C GLY A 196 3.18 25.56 12.25
N PHE A 197 3.46 24.72 11.25
CA PHE A 197 2.91 23.38 11.18
C PHE A 197 3.45 22.42 12.23
N SER A 198 4.68 22.58 12.72
CA SER A 198 5.28 21.68 13.72
C SER A 198 4.46 21.67 15.02
N LEU A 199 4.30 20.52 15.68
CA LEU A 199 3.82 20.49 17.07
C LEU A 199 4.96 20.67 18.07
N ILE A 200 4.62 21.21 19.23
CA ILE A 200 5.50 21.18 20.40
C ILE A 200 4.91 20.20 21.43
N PRO A 201 5.75 19.49 22.20
CA PRO A 201 5.28 18.56 23.24
C PRO A 201 4.38 19.21 24.32
N MET A 202 4.41 20.54 24.46
CA MET A 202 3.55 21.29 25.38
C MET A 202 2.27 21.75 24.68
N LEU A 203 1.10 21.54 25.30
CA LEU A 203 -0.19 22.05 24.83
C LEU A 203 -0.26 23.58 24.92
N ARG A 204 0.20 24.28 23.87
CA ARG A 204 0.07 25.74 23.71
C ARG A 204 -0.73 26.05 22.46
N THR A 205 -1.57 27.08 22.54
CA THR A 205 -2.33 27.55 21.38
C THR A 205 -1.41 28.20 20.35
N CYS A 206 -1.85 28.25 19.11
CA CYS A 206 -1.13 28.97 18.04
C CYS A 206 -0.83 30.43 18.40
N GLN A 207 -1.69 31.14 19.15
CA GLN A 207 -1.42 32.51 19.59
C GLN A 207 -0.23 32.58 20.56
N GLN A 208 -0.21 31.72 21.59
CA GLN A 208 0.88 31.67 22.57
C GLN A 208 2.21 31.28 21.92
N ARG A 209 2.17 30.46 20.86
CA ARG A 209 3.34 30.11 20.06
C ARG A 209 3.79 31.29 19.21
N ALA A 210 2.88 32.00 18.55
CA ALA A 210 3.20 33.18 17.76
C ALA A 210 3.79 34.32 18.62
N GLU A 211 3.32 34.53 19.85
CA GLU A 211 3.90 35.50 20.80
C GLU A 211 5.35 35.17 21.19
N ARG A 212 5.73 33.89 21.18
CA ARG A 212 7.12 33.48 21.41
C ARG A 212 7.97 33.73 20.18
N VAL A 213 7.45 33.46 19.00
CA VAL A 213 8.12 33.78 17.73
C VAL A 213 8.31 35.29 17.60
N ALA A 214 7.32 36.11 17.98
CA ALA A 214 7.41 37.56 17.99
C ALA A 214 8.45 38.13 18.98
N ARG A 215 8.73 37.42 20.07
CA ARG A 215 9.80 37.77 21.02
C ARG A 215 11.19 37.40 20.50
N ALA A 216 11.29 36.33 19.73
CA ALA A 216 12.55 35.83 19.19
C ALA A 216 12.93 36.46 17.84
N ASN A 217 11.93 36.81 17.03
CA ASN A 217 12.10 37.36 15.69
C ASN A 217 11.33 38.69 15.55
N LYS A 218 12.02 39.73 15.07
CA LYS A 218 11.45 41.07 14.87
C LYS A 218 10.61 41.18 13.59
N ASP A 219 10.63 40.17 12.73
CA ASP A 219 9.90 40.16 11.47
C ASP A 219 8.40 39.84 11.67
N HIS A 220 7.58 40.89 11.75
CA HIS A 220 6.13 40.76 11.93
C HIS A 220 5.43 39.93 10.83
N VAL A 221 5.97 39.93 9.60
CA VAL A 221 5.44 39.15 8.48
C VAL A 221 5.65 37.65 8.68
N CYS A 222 6.81 37.25 9.23
CA CYS A 222 7.09 35.86 9.60
C CYS A 222 6.19 35.37 10.74
N VAL A 223 5.97 36.23 11.76
CA VAL A 223 5.06 35.92 12.88
C VAL A 223 3.63 35.67 12.37
N LYS A 224 3.16 36.48 11.42
CA LYS A 224 1.86 36.30 10.79
C LYS A 224 1.79 35.00 9.99
N ALA A 225 2.77 34.74 9.12
CA ALA A 225 2.83 33.49 8.35
C ALA A 225 2.87 32.24 9.24
N PHE A 226 3.61 32.30 10.35
CA PHE A 226 3.65 31.24 11.35
C PHE A 226 2.27 31.00 11.98
N LEU A 227 1.58 32.07 12.39
CA LEU A 227 0.26 31.97 13.01
C LEU A 227 -0.78 31.39 12.05
N ASP A 228 -0.81 31.88 10.81
CA ASP A 228 -1.73 31.42 9.78
C ASP A 228 -1.54 29.91 9.50
N CYS A 229 -0.29 29.48 9.32
CA CYS A 229 0.03 28.08 9.06
C CYS A 229 -0.20 27.18 10.29
N CYS A 230 0.01 27.69 11.51
CA CYS A 230 -0.30 26.96 12.74
C CYS A 230 -1.81 26.66 12.85
N ILE A 231 -2.66 27.66 12.63
CA ILE A 231 -4.12 27.51 12.68
C ILE A 231 -4.60 26.56 11.58
N ALA A 232 -4.05 26.71 10.36
CA ALA A 232 -4.37 25.80 9.28
C ALA A 232 -3.95 24.35 9.60
N GLY A 233 -2.77 24.17 10.20
CA GLY A 233 -2.27 22.87 10.67
C GLY A 233 -3.18 22.21 11.71
N GLU A 234 -3.66 22.97 12.70
CA GLU A 234 -4.63 22.46 13.69
C GLU A 234 -5.93 22.01 13.02
N LYS A 235 -6.47 22.79 12.07
CA LYS A 235 -7.68 22.41 11.31
C LYS A 235 -7.47 21.12 10.50
N LEU A 236 -6.31 20.96 9.88
CA LEU A 236 -5.95 19.75 9.12
C LEU A 236 -5.86 18.52 10.02
N ARG A 237 -5.26 18.65 11.20
CA ARG A 237 -5.19 17.58 12.21
C ARG A 237 -6.58 17.16 12.68
N GLU A 238 -7.44 18.12 13.03
CA GLU A 238 -8.81 17.84 13.45
C GLU A 238 -9.63 17.17 12.36
N LYS A 239 -9.46 17.60 11.09
CA LYS A 239 -10.13 16.97 9.95
C LYS A 239 -9.65 15.53 9.76
N LYS A 240 -8.34 15.26 9.85
CA LYS A 240 -7.80 13.90 9.75
C LYS A 240 -8.28 13.00 10.88
N LYS A 241 -8.29 13.48 12.13
CA LYS A 241 -8.84 12.74 13.27
C LYS A 241 -10.29 12.34 13.03
N ARG A 242 -11.13 13.23 12.49
CA ARG A 242 -12.53 12.93 12.15
C ARG A 242 -12.64 11.91 11.02
N ASP A 243 -11.87 12.07 9.95
CA ASP A 243 -11.86 11.15 8.82
C ASP A 243 -11.41 9.73 9.23
N ASP A 244 -10.40 9.64 10.11
CA ASP A 244 -9.89 8.36 10.62
C ASP A 244 -10.89 7.73 11.61
N ALA A 245 -11.56 8.53 12.44
CA ALA A 245 -12.63 8.07 13.34
C ALA A 245 -13.85 7.52 12.58
N GLN A 246 -14.26 8.17 11.48
CA GLN A 246 -15.38 7.71 10.65
C GLN A 246 -15.08 6.45 9.85
N ARG A 247 -13.80 6.12 9.62
CA ARG A 247 -13.38 4.96 8.81
C ARG A 247 -13.01 3.73 9.64
N GLY A 248 -12.86 3.86 10.94
CA GLY A 248 -12.34 2.79 11.79
C GLY A 248 -13.39 1.75 12.15
N HIS A 249 -13.31 0.55 11.55
CA HIS A 249 -13.67 -0.70 12.24
C HIS A 249 -12.63 -1.01 13.36
N GLY A 250 -12.38 -0.06 14.26
CA GLY A 250 -11.51 -0.24 15.44
C GLY A 250 -10.00 0.05 15.27
N ARG A 251 -9.56 0.69 14.18
CA ARG A 251 -8.17 1.18 14.04
C ARG A 251 -8.14 2.70 13.94
N THR A 252 -8.14 3.38 15.08
CA THR A 252 -7.85 4.82 15.12
C THR A 252 -6.34 5.01 14.99
N ALA A 253 -5.88 5.74 13.97
CA ALA A 253 -4.50 6.21 13.93
C ALA A 253 -4.23 7.00 15.22
N SER A 254 -3.14 6.68 15.90
CA SER A 254 -2.75 7.34 17.13
C SER A 254 -2.35 8.80 16.84
N ALA A 255 -2.41 9.68 17.84
CA ALA A 255 -2.01 11.07 17.68
C ALA A 255 -0.56 11.20 17.17
N THR A 256 0.31 10.24 17.49
CA THR A 256 1.69 10.16 17.01
C THR A 256 1.79 9.81 15.52
N ASP A 257 0.94 8.89 15.02
CA ASP A 257 0.93 8.52 13.59
C ASP A 257 0.50 9.69 12.68
N ILE A 258 -0.27 10.64 13.21
CA ILE A 258 -0.67 11.84 12.48
C ILE A 258 0.49 12.83 12.39
N GLU A 259 1.35 12.92 13.42
CA GLU A 259 2.47 13.86 13.47
C GLU A 259 3.66 13.45 12.61
N ASP A 260 3.85 12.16 12.34
CA ASP A 260 4.86 11.67 11.37
C ASP A 260 4.66 12.27 9.96
N PHE A 261 3.45 12.75 9.63
CA PHE A 261 3.18 13.44 8.37
C PHE A 261 3.59 14.92 8.36
N PHE A 262 3.80 15.52 9.53
CA PHE A 262 4.14 16.95 9.73
C PHE A 262 5.63 17.18 10.02
N ASP A 263 6.42 16.11 10.18
CA ASP A 263 7.87 16.23 10.36
C ASP A 263 8.52 16.66 9.04
N THR A 264 8.93 17.93 8.99
CA THR A 264 9.68 18.53 7.88
C THR A 264 11.16 18.69 8.24
N THR A 265 11.62 18.09 9.34
CA THR A 265 13.03 18.14 9.69
C THR A 265 13.83 17.52 8.55
N ASN A 266 14.73 18.31 7.98
CA ASN A 266 15.86 17.76 7.24
C ASN A 266 16.67 16.98 8.28
N GLN A 267 16.34 15.70 8.49
CA GLN A 267 17.19 14.83 9.28
C GLN A 267 18.58 14.93 8.68
N GLN A 268 19.55 15.38 9.49
CA GLN A 268 20.95 15.30 9.13
C GLN A 268 21.33 13.83 9.11
N ILE A 269 21.00 13.19 8.01
CA ILE A 269 21.39 11.82 7.79
C ILE A 269 22.84 11.88 7.34
N ARG A 270 23.69 11.09 8.01
CA ARG A 270 25.08 10.90 7.60
C ARG A 270 25.13 10.57 6.10
N ARG A 271 26.06 11.18 5.37
CA ARG A 271 26.18 11.03 3.91
C ARG A 271 27.00 9.80 3.50
N SER A 272 27.70 9.18 4.46
CA SER A 272 28.56 8.03 4.23
C SER A 272 27.96 6.79 4.90
N PHE A 273 27.78 5.75 4.10
CA PHE A 273 27.35 4.43 4.53
C PHE A 273 28.42 3.43 4.13
N PRO A 274 28.77 2.48 5.02
CA PRO A 274 29.58 1.35 4.64
C PRO A 274 28.87 0.55 3.52
N PRO A 275 29.64 -0.12 2.66
CA PRO A 275 29.07 -0.95 1.60
C PRO A 275 28.26 -2.11 2.19
N SER A 276 27.11 -2.40 1.58
CA SER A 276 26.35 -3.62 1.86
C SER A 276 27.18 -4.86 1.54
N PHE A 277 26.97 -5.94 2.29
CA PHE A 277 27.73 -7.18 2.15
C PHE A 277 26.82 -8.41 2.29
N ALA A 278 27.43 -9.61 2.28
CA ALA A 278 26.73 -10.90 2.37
C ALA A 278 25.72 -11.15 1.24
N PHE A 279 26.02 -10.66 0.02
CA PHE A 279 25.30 -11.00 -1.21
C PHE A 279 25.56 -12.46 -1.59
N SER A 280 24.87 -13.37 -0.93
CA SER A 280 25.04 -14.82 -1.09
C SER A 280 23.70 -15.51 -1.18
N VAL A 281 23.65 -16.60 -1.96
CA VAL A 281 22.49 -17.47 -2.05
C VAL A 281 22.84 -18.80 -1.38
N VAL A 282 21.97 -19.27 -0.51
CA VAL A 282 22.15 -20.53 0.22
C VAL A 282 20.96 -21.45 -0.05
N ASP A 283 21.23 -22.70 -0.39
CA ASP A 283 20.22 -23.75 -0.48
C ASP A 283 19.92 -24.29 0.92
N ILE A 284 18.66 -24.21 1.36
CA ILE A 284 18.26 -24.66 2.69
C ILE A 284 17.19 -25.75 2.56
N ASN A 285 17.47 -26.89 3.21
CA ASN A 285 16.55 -28.02 3.30
C ASN A 285 15.91 -28.07 4.70
N GLY A 286 14.83 -27.33 4.91
CA GLY A 286 14.12 -27.26 6.19
C GLY A 286 14.78 -26.36 7.23
N LYS A 287 16.02 -26.67 7.66
CA LYS A 287 16.79 -25.86 8.62
C LYS A 287 18.24 -25.67 8.14
N GLY A 288 18.70 -24.42 8.09
CA GLY A 288 20.07 -24.04 7.72
C GLY A 288 20.80 -23.31 8.85
N ARG A 289 22.13 -23.43 8.88
CA ARG A 289 23.04 -22.64 9.73
C ARG A 289 23.89 -21.75 8.87
#